data_AF-A0A836RWF6-F1
#
_entry.id   AF-A0A836RWF6-F1
#
_cell.length_a   1.000
_cell.length_b   1.000
_cell.length_c   1.000
_cell.angle_alpha   90.00
_cell.angle_beta   90.00
_cell.angle_gamma   90.00
#
_symmetry.space_group_name_H-M   'P 1'
#
loop_
_entity.id
_entity.type
_entity.pdbx_description
1 polymer ?
#
loop_
_entity_poly.entity_id
_entity_poly.type
_entity_poly.pdbx_seq_one_letter_code
_entity_poly.pdbx_strand_id
1 'polypeptide(L)'
;DEDTRVITMYVEGVENGRRFVEALRKTTPRKPVIALKSGRSEAGARAIASHTGSLAGSDAIYDAVFKQTGVIRAYGMEDLFDMAVALALQPPARGKRVAILTVGGGSGVMATDAAIDLGLEVPRLSDSTIEKLRRVLLPIASPYNPVDVTGSARDEHLIEAVEILMRSGEIDAIIWIPYFMVPGITESIVEKFVERVKKVNRELDTPIPIVGAATGGEYTWRLASKAEKMGIPMYLSVERAAKAVWALYRYGEWLRRVGSFEEYVEKFRKLVGM
;
A
#
# COMPACT_ATOMS: atom_id res chain seq x y z
N ASP A 1 1.05 16.67 17.79
CA ASP A 1 1.65 16.88 16.47
C ASP A 1 0.71 16.28 15.44
N GLU A 2 -0.07 17.09 14.77
CA GLU A 2 -1.01 16.64 13.73
C GLU A 2 -0.37 16.66 12.33
N ASP A 3 0.81 17.27 12.19
CA ASP A 3 1.53 17.38 10.91
C ASP A 3 2.30 16.10 10.58
N THR A 4 2.76 15.35 11.60
CA THR A 4 3.39 14.04 11.40
C THR A 4 2.35 12.95 11.15
N ARG A 5 2.33 12.38 9.94
CA ARG A 5 1.48 11.23 9.57
C ARG A 5 2.12 9.88 9.84
N VAL A 6 3.41 9.74 9.55
CA VAL A 6 4.18 8.50 9.63
C VAL A 6 5.51 8.78 10.30
N ILE A 7 5.99 7.87 11.14
CA ILE A 7 7.30 7.97 11.78
C ILE A 7 8.21 6.92 11.16
N THR A 8 9.33 7.33 10.58
CA THR A 8 10.38 6.43 10.11
C THR A 8 11.58 6.49 11.05
N MET A 9 12.25 5.36 11.25
CA MET A 9 13.43 5.27 12.11
C MET A 9 14.50 4.43 11.43
N TYR A 10 15.72 4.96 11.38
CA TYR A 10 16.93 4.14 11.19
C TYR A 10 17.52 3.84 12.56
N VAL A 11 17.68 2.56 12.89
CA VAL A 11 18.04 2.12 14.24
C VAL A 11 19.32 1.30 14.17
N GLU A 12 20.37 1.77 14.83
CA GLU A 12 21.60 1.00 15.04
C GLU A 12 21.59 0.30 16.41
N GLY A 13 21.18 1.07 17.43
CA GLY A 13 21.04 0.66 18.83
C GLY A 13 20.05 1.55 19.58
N VAL A 14 19.65 1.11 20.78
CA VAL A 14 18.75 1.80 21.69
C VAL A 14 19.32 1.66 23.09
N GLU A 15 19.59 2.78 23.76
CA GLU A 15 20.18 2.80 25.10
C GLU A 15 19.17 2.32 26.16
N ASN A 16 17.97 2.90 26.18
CA ASN A 16 16.91 2.53 27.13
C ASN A 16 15.79 1.74 26.43
N GLY A 17 15.97 0.43 26.33
CA GLY A 17 15.02 -0.46 25.65
C GLY A 17 13.61 -0.46 26.25
N ARG A 18 13.45 -0.36 27.58
CA ARG A 18 12.12 -0.34 28.23
C ARG A 18 11.34 0.90 27.84
N ARG A 19 11.97 2.08 27.94
CA ARG A 19 11.36 3.35 27.55
C ARG A 19 11.02 3.38 26.05
N PHE A 20 11.87 2.79 25.21
CA PHE A 20 11.60 2.66 23.77
C PHE A 20 10.35 1.82 23.49
N VAL A 21 10.24 0.63 24.10
CA VAL A 21 9.05 -0.22 23.96
C VAL A 21 7.77 0.47 24.46
N GLU A 22 7.84 1.16 25.60
CA GLU A 22 6.71 1.93 26.13
C GLU A 22 6.28 3.06 25.19
N ALA A 23 7.24 3.78 24.59
CA ALA A 23 6.96 4.82 23.61
C ALA A 23 6.29 4.26 22.35
N LEU A 24 6.78 3.13 21.84
CA LEU A 24 6.19 2.46 20.67
C LEU A 24 4.75 2.00 20.96
N ARG A 25 4.50 1.36 22.10
CA ARG A 25 3.15 0.91 22.49
C ARG A 25 2.12 2.04 22.59
N LYS A 26 2.56 3.25 22.97
CA LYS A 26 1.69 4.44 23.01
C LYS A 26 1.48 5.08 21.64
N THR A 27 2.42 4.86 20.71
CA THR A 27 2.47 5.56 19.42
C THR A 27 1.80 4.78 18.31
N THR A 28 2.13 3.50 18.15
CA THR A 28 1.68 2.69 17.00
C THR A 28 0.16 2.50 16.89
N PRO A 29 -0.65 2.52 17.98
CA PRO A 29 -2.11 2.50 17.85
C PRO A 29 -2.69 3.77 17.18
N ARG A 30 -1.89 4.84 17.07
CA ARG A 30 -2.32 6.17 16.60
C ARG A 30 -1.60 6.65 15.35
N LYS A 31 -0.36 6.20 15.14
CA LYS A 31 0.46 6.55 13.98
C LYS A 31 1.33 5.37 13.58
N PRO A 32 1.45 5.07 12.29
CA PRO A 32 2.36 4.04 11.83
C PRO A 32 3.81 4.42 12.13
N VAL A 33 4.57 3.42 12.58
CA VAL A 33 6.01 3.52 12.82
C VAL A 33 6.70 2.47 11.96
N ILE A 34 7.69 2.90 11.19
CA ILE A 34 8.48 2.03 10.31
C ILE A 34 9.94 2.09 10.76
N ALA A 35 10.58 0.94 10.92
CA ALA A 35 11.97 0.88 11.37
C ALA A 35 12.85 0.09 10.42
N LEU A 36 13.96 0.71 10.01
CA LEU A 36 15.09 0.06 9.36
C LEU A 36 16.17 -0.21 10.41
N LYS A 37 16.31 -1.48 10.81
CA LYS A 37 17.37 -1.93 11.73
C LYS A 37 18.64 -2.26 10.93
N SER A 38 19.73 -1.54 11.17
CA SER A 38 21.05 -1.87 10.61
C SER A 38 21.79 -2.90 11.47
N GLY A 39 22.90 -3.47 10.96
CA GLY A 39 23.70 -4.45 11.73
C GLY A 39 22.96 -5.74 12.05
N ARG A 40 22.16 -6.22 11.10
CA ARG A 40 21.34 -7.43 11.24
C ARG A 40 22.16 -8.72 11.13
N SER A 41 23.24 -8.68 10.36
CA SER A 41 24.21 -9.76 10.24
C SER A 41 25.34 -9.56 11.24
N GLU A 42 26.06 -10.64 11.55
CA GLU A 42 27.24 -10.58 12.41
C GLU A 42 28.28 -9.56 11.87
N ALA A 43 28.52 -9.57 10.56
CA ALA A 43 29.42 -8.62 9.92
C ALA A 43 28.95 -7.17 10.06
N GLY A 44 27.66 -6.90 9.87
CA GLY A 44 27.10 -5.56 10.04
C GLY A 44 27.11 -5.11 11.51
N ALA A 45 26.83 -6.02 12.44
CA ALA A 45 26.91 -5.76 13.87
C ALA A 45 28.34 -5.39 14.31
N ARG A 46 29.36 -6.10 13.80
CA ARG A 46 30.77 -5.75 14.01
C ARG A 46 31.11 -4.36 13.45
N ALA A 47 30.62 -4.03 12.25
CA ALA A 47 30.83 -2.72 11.65
C ALA A 47 30.25 -1.58 12.51
N ILE A 48 29.03 -1.74 13.03
CA ILE A 48 28.41 -0.77 13.95
C ILE A 48 29.24 -0.63 15.24
N ALA A 49 29.70 -1.75 15.80
CA ALA A 49 30.52 -1.73 17.01
C ALA A 49 31.82 -0.95 16.82
N SER A 50 32.47 -1.10 15.66
CA SER A 50 33.69 -0.34 15.35
C SER A 50 33.47 1.16 15.15
N HIS A 51 32.30 1.57 14.64
CA HIS A 51 32.03 2.99 14.34
C HIS A 51 31.39 3.74 15.52
N THR A 52 30.50 3.10 16.28
CA THR A 52 29.75 3.74 17.38
C THR A 52 30.35 3.50 18.75
N GLY A 53 31.29 2.56 18.87
CA GLY A 53 31.84 2.11 20.16
C GLY A 53 30.82 1.35 21.03
N SER A 54 29.65 1.00 20.50
CA SER A 54 28.57 0.32 21.21
C SER A 54 28.24 -1.04 20.58
N LEU A 55 27.86 -2.02 21.40
CA LEU A 55 27.42 -3.32 20.91
C LEU A 55 26.11 -3.18 20.14
N ALA A 56 26.09 -3.62 18.89
CA ALA A 56 24.85 -3.74 18.13
C ALA A 56 23.90 -4.73 18.83
N GLY A 57 22.69 -4.27 19.17
CA GLY A 57 21.70 -5.13 19.82
C GLY A 57 21.21 -6.25 18.89
N SER A 58 20.83 -7.39 19.48
CA SER A 58 20.40 -8.60 18.77
C SER A 58 19.23 -8.34 17.81
N ASP A 59 19.39 -8.73 16.55
CA ASP A 59 18.38 -8.53 15.52
C ASP A 59 17.06 -9.25 15.82
N ALA A 60 17.15 -10.44 16.42
CA ALA A 60 15.99 -11.23 16.84
C ALA A 60 15.19 -10.53 17.95
N ILE A 61 15.87 -9.81 18.85
CA ILE A 61 15.20 -9.04 19.91
C ILE A 61 14.46 -7.85 19.29
N TYR A 62 15.11 -7.12 18.37
CA TYR A 62 14.42 -6.02 17.66
C TYR A 62 13.21 -6.53 16.86
N ASP A 63 13.34 -7.67 16.19
CA ASP A 63 12.23 -8.29 15.46
C ASP A 63 11.04 -8.61 16.38
N ALA A 64 11.30 -9.22 17.53
CA ALA A 64 10.29 -9.51 18.54
C ALA A 64 9.64 -8.24 19.08
N VAL A 65 10.44 -7.21 19.41
CA VAL A 65 9.93 -5.91 19.87
C VAL A 65 9.04 -5.27 18.82
N PHE A 66 9.47 -5.22 17.55
CA PHE A 66 8.68 -4.62 16.47
C PHE A 66 7.34 -5.35 16.29
N LYS A 67 7.36 -6.70 16.29
CA LYS A 67 6.14 -7.51 16.23
C LYS A 67 5.21 -7.29 17.42
N GLN A 68 5.73 -7.11 18.63
CA GLN A 68 4.94 -6.87 19.84
C GLN A 68 4.39 -5.45 19.94
N THR A 69 4.99 -4.50 19.22
CA THR A 69 4.64 -3.09 19.30
C THR A 69 4.00 -2.55 18.02
N GLY A 70 3.84 -3.37 16.97
CA GLY A 70 3.22 -2.93 15.71
C GLY A 70 4.11 -2.05 14.83
N VAL A 71 5.41 -2.02 15.09
CA VAL A 71 6.37 -1.38 14.18
C VAL A 71 6.50 -2.24 12.93
N ILE A 72 6.42 -1.59 11.77
CA ILE A 72 6.63 -2.25 10.47
C ILE A 72 8.13 -2.22 10.18
N ARG A 73 8.70 -3.39 9.92
CA ARG A 73 10.14 -3.52 9.68
C ARG A 73 10.44 -3.33 8.19
N ALA A 74 11.37 -2.43 7.88
CA ALA A 74 11.94 -2.23 6.56
C ALA A 74 13.29 -2.96 6.42
N TYR A 75 13.61 -3.43 5.22
CA TYR A 75 14.85 -4.15 4.93
C TYR A 75 15.83 -3.35 4.05
N GLY A 76 15.45 -2.13 3.67
CA GLY A 76 16.28 -1.15 2.97
C GLY A 76 15.63 0.25 3.01
N MET A 77 16.32 1.22 2.43
CA MET A 77 15.81 2.60 2.35
C MET A 77 14.61 2.72 1.40
N GLU A 78 14.62 1.98 0.29
CA GLU A 78 13.49 1.93 -0.65
C GLU A 78 12.23 1.42 0.06
N ASP A 79 12.30 0.24 0.70
CA ASP A 79 11.24 -0.29 1.57
C ASP A 79 10.73 0.75 2.57
N LEU A 80 11.64 1.41 3.29
CA LEU A 80 11.30 2.36 4.37
C LEU A 80 10.45 3.51 3.83
N PHE A 81 10.88 4.12 2.73
CA PHE A 81 10.17 5.26 2.15
C PHE A 81 8.92 4.85 1.38
N ASP A 82 8.96 3.72 0.67
CA ASP A 82 7.81 3.24 -0.07
C ASP A 82 6.62 2.98 0.84
N MET A 83 6.87 2.25 1.92
CA MET A 83 5.84 2.00 2.92
C MET A 83 5.39 3.31 3.60
N ALA A 84 6.30 4.26 3.85
CA ALA A 84 5.97 5.54 4.48
C ALA A 84 5.02 6.37 3.61
N VAL A 85 5.27 6.45 2.30
CA VAL A 85 4.41 7.17 1.36
C VAL A 85 3.01 6.56 1.33
N ALA A 86 2.90 5.22 1.24
CA ALA A 86 1.61 4.54 1.29
C ALA A 86 0.84 4.85 2.57
N LEU A 87 1.48 4.66 3.73
CA LEU A 87 0.88 4.86 5.05
C LEU A 87 0.53 6.34 5.34
N ALA A 88 1.15 7.29 4.64
CA ALA A 88 0.83 8.71 4.75
C ALA A 88 -0.39 9.12 3.91
N LEU A 89 -0.55 8.50 2.74
CA LEU A 89 -1.53 8.89 1.73
C LEU A 89 -2.80 8.03 1.70
N GLN A 90 -2.74 6.80 2.23
CA GLN A 90 -3.82 5.82 2.14
C GLN A 90 -4.30 5.33 3.52
N PRO A 91 -5.59 4.98 3.66
CA PRO A 91 -6.10 4.36 4.89
C PRO A 91 -5.50 2.96 5.08
N PRO A 92 -5.43 2.44 6.31
CA PRO A 92 -5.01 1.05 6.54
C PRO A 92 -5.98 0.08 5.87
N ALA A 93 -5.47 -1.00 5.27
CA ALA A 93 -6.32 -2.03 4.69
C ALA A 93 -6.92 -2.89 5.82
N ARG A 94 -8.23 -3.16 5.74
CA ARG A 94 -8.93 -3.97 6.77
C ARG A 94 -8.48 -5.43 6.77
N GLY A 95 -8.04 -5.93 5.62
CA GLY A 95 -7.64 -7.32 5.41
C GLY A 95 -6.57 -7.43 4.32
N LYS A 96 -6.34 -8.66 3.87
CA LYS A 96 -5.25 -9.01 2.95
C LYS A 96 -5.71 -9.36 1.54
N ARG A 97 -7.01 -9.22 1.23
CA ARG A 97 -7.58 -9.52 -0.09
C ARG A 97 -7.32 -8.32 -1.02
N VAL A 98 -6.64 -8.55 -2.12
CA VAL A 98 -6.20 -7.50 -3.05
C VAL A 98 -6.82 -7.73 -4.41
N ALA A 99 -7.41 -6.68 -4.97
CA ALA A 99 -7.73 -6.64 -6.39
C ALA A 99 -6.54 -6.05 -7.16
N ILE A 100 -6.22 -6.61 -8.32
CA ILE A 100 -5.29 -5.99 -9.27
C ILE A 100 -6.10 -5.49 -10.45
N LEU A 101 -6.05 -4.19 -10.73
CA LEU A 101 -6.69 -3.56 -11.87
C LEU A 101 -5.62 -3.05 -12.83
N THR A 102 -5.51 -3.65 -14.00
CA THR A 102 -4.39 -3.43 -14.92
C THR A 102 -4.86 -3.24 -16.37
N VAL A 103 -4.10 -2.47 -17.14
CA VAL A 103 -4.21 -2.41 -18.61
C VAL A 103 -3.35 -3.48 -19.30
N GLY A 104 -2.39 -4.07 -18.59
CA GLY A 104 -1.49 -5.08 -19.15
C GLY A 104 -1.43 -6.35 -18.29
N GLY A 105 -1.82 -7.48 -18.88
CA GLY A 105 -1.85 -8.78 -18.22
C GLY A 105 -0.53 -9.25 -17.64
N GLY A 106 0.61 -8.98 -18.31
CA GLY A 106 1.93 -9.34 -17.79
C GLY A 106 2.23 -8.73 -16.43
N SER A 107 1.94 -7.44 -16.25
CA SER A 107 2.06 -6.79 -14.94
C SER A 107 1.02 -7.24 -13.95
N GLY A 108 -0.15 -7.67 -14.40
CA GLY A 108 -1.15 -8.32 -13.56
C GLY A 108 -0.61 -9.60 -12.94
N VAL A 109 0.06 -10.45 -13.73
CA VAL A 109 0.72 -11.68 -13.26
C VAL A 109 1.83 -11.34 -12.26
N MET A 110 2.76 -10.45 -12.62
CA MET A 110 3.85 -10.05 -11.72
C MET A 110 3.36 -9.44 -10.40
N ALA A 111 2.32 -8.60 -10.44
CA ALA A 111 1.70 -8.04 -9.25
C ALA A 111 1.03 -9.12 -8.38
N THR A 112 0.46 -10.15 -9.02
CA THR A 112 -0.14 -11.30 -8.33
C THR A 112 0.94 -12.06 -7.57
N ASP A 113 2.02 -12.46 -8.25
CA ASP A 113 3.12 -13.19 -7.63
C ASP A 113 3.72 -12.40 -6.46
N ALA A 114 3.99 -11.11 -6.67
CA ALA A 114 4.52 -10.24 -5.62
C ALA A 114 3.57 -10.10 -4.41
N ALA A 115 2.26 -10.05 -4.64
CA ALA A 115 1.28 -10.01 -3.56
C ALA A 115 1.28 -11.34 -2.77
N ILE A 116 1.29 -12.47 -3.46
CA ILE A 116 1.31 -13.80 -2.84
C ILE A 116 2.59 -14.02 -2.03
N ASP A 117 3.75 -13.62 -2.54
CA ASP A 117 5.04 -13.72 -1.84
C ASP A 117 5.08 -12.92 -0.53
N LEU A 118 4.29 -11.86 -0.43
CA LEU A 118 4.12 -11.05 0.77
C LEU A 118 3.04 -11.59 1.73
N GLY A 119 2.37 -12.68 1.37
CA GLY A 119 1.28 -13.29 2.13
C GLY A 119 -0.06 -12.56 2.00
N LEU A 120 -0.22 -11.72 0.97
CA LEU A 120 -1.51 -11.17 0.57
C LEU A 120 -2.31 -12.24 -0.21
N GLU A 121 -3.58 -11.96 -0.45
CA GLU A 121 -4.47 -12.85 -1.19
C GLU A 121 -5.00 -12.14 -2.44
N VAL A 122 -5.03 -12.82 -3.57
CA VAL A 122 -5.66 -12.34 -4.80
C VAL A 122 -6.88 -13.23 -5.06
N PRO A 123 -8.03 -12.94 -4.41
CA PRO A 123 -9.16 -13.86 -4.43
C PRO A 123 -9.82 -13.92 -5.81
N ARG A 124 -10.38 -15.09 -6.13
CA ARG A 124 -11.33 -15.22 -7.23
C ARG A 124 -12.57 -14.40 -6.91
N LEU A 125 -12.97 -13.54 -7.86
CA LEU A 125 -14.19 -12.75 -7.75
C LEU A 125 -15.44 -13.62 -7.94
N SER A 126 -16.53 -13.23 -7.30
CA SER A 126 -17.84 -13.85 -7.47
C SER A 126 -18.37 -13.69 -8.89
N ASP A 127 -19.25 -14.60 -9.30
CA ASP A 127 -19.90 -14.51 -10.61
C ASP A 127 -20.72 -13.21 -10.75
N SER A 128 -21.25 -12.68 -9.65
CA SER A 128 -21.96 -11.38 -9.64
C SER A 128 -21.03 -10.22 -9.96
N THR A 129 -19.84 -10.19 -9.36
CA THR A 129 -18.83 -9.15 -9.62
C THR A 129 -18.27 -9.28 -11.02
N ILE A 130 -17.97 -10.50 -11.48
CA ILE A 130 -17.51 -10.78 -12.85
C ILE A 130 -18.55 -10.31 -13.88
N GLU A 131 -19.83 -10.56 -13.66
CA GLU A 131 -20.90 -10.13 -14.56
C GLU A 131 -21.04 -8.60 -14.62
N LYS A 132 -20.88 -7.91 -13.50
CA LYS A 132 -20.82 -6.43 -13.50
C LYS A 132 -19.63 -5.91 -14.28
N LEU A 133 -18.45 -6.52 -14.11
CA LEU A 133 -17.23 -6.17 -14.85
C LEU A 133 -17.41 -6.40 -16.35
N ARG A 134 -17.98 -7.53 -16.78
CA ARG A 134 -18.22 -7.82 -18.21
C ARG A 134 -19.07 -6.78 -18.92
N ARG A 135 -19.97 -6.09 -18.20
CA ARG A 135 -20.85 -5.06 -18.79
C ARG A 135 -20.12 -3.76 -19.10
N VAL A 136 -19.03 -3.49 -18.38
CA VAL A 136 -18.26 -2.24 -18.50
C VAL A 136 -16.95 -2.45 -19.27
N LEU A 137 -16.48 -3.68 -19.36
CA LEU A 137 -15.24 -4.04 -20.04
C LEU A 137 -15.48 -4.42 -21.50
N LEU A 138 -14.43 -4.30 -22.32
CA LEU A 138 -14.43 -4.80 -23.69
C LEU A 138 -14.53 -6.34 -23.70
N PRO A 139 -15.12 -6.94 -24.76
CA PRO A 139 -15.25 -8.41 -24.86
C PRO A 139 -13.93 -9.18 -24.78
N ILE A 140 -12.81 -8.53 -25.15
CA ILE A 140 -11.46 -9.12 -25.12
C ILE A 140 -10.78 -9.03 -23.74
N ALA A 141 -11.37 -8.31 -22.79
CA ALA A 141 -10.80 -8.10 -21.47
C ALA A 141 -10.99 -9.30 -20.54
N SER A 142 -10.15 -9.37 -19.50
CA SER A 142 -10.29 -10.34 -18.41
C SER A 142 -11.04 -9.71 -17.25
N PRO A 143 -12.29 -10.13 -16.95
CA PRO A 143 -13.06 -9.65 -15.81
C PRO A 143 -12.72 -10.40 -14.49
N TYR A 144 -11.68 -11.25 -14.49
CA TYR A 144 -11.25 -11.99 -13.31
C TYR A 144 -10.30 -11.15 -12.45
N ASN A 145 -9.75 -11.67 -11.36
CA ASN A 145 -8.69 -10.98 -10.60
C ASN A 145 -7.36 -11.67 -10.90
N PRO A 146 -6.37 -11.02 -11.55
CA PRO A 146 -6.34 -9.62 -11.99
C PRO A 146 -7.37 -9.22 -13.05
N VAL A 147 -7.97 -8.04 -12.88
CA VAL A 147 -8.87 -7.43 -13.86
C VAL A 147 -8.00 -6.74 -14.91
N ASP A 148 -7.86 -7.37 -16.07
CA ASP A 148 -7.10 -6.86 -17.20
C ASP A 148 -8.05 -6.21 -18.21
N VAL A 149 -8.04 -4.88 -18.27
CA VAL A 149 -8.87 -4.09 -19.17
C VAL A 149 -8.32 -4.03 -20.61
N THR A 150 -7.13 -4.58 -20.83
CA THR A 150 -6.38 -4.66 -22.09
C THR A 150 -5.83 -3.34 -22.62
N GLY A 151 -4.86 -3.43 -23.54
CA GLY A 151 -4.29 -2.28 -24.25
C GLY A 151 -5.24 -1.55 -25.21
N SER A 152 -6.49 -2.00 -25.37
CA SER A 152 -7.53 -1.26 -26.10
C SER A 152 -8.47 -0.48 -25.17
N ALA A 153 -8.17 -0.44 -23.87
CA ALA A 153 -9.00 0.23 -22.90
C ALA A 153 -9.07 1.75 -23.10
N ARG A 154 -10.18 2.31 -22.63
CA ARG A 154 -10.38 3.74 -22.41
C ARG A 154 -10.45 4.04 -20.92
N ASP A 155 -10.35 5.32 -20.57
CA ASP A 155 -10.46 5.80 -19.19
C ASP A 155 -11.64 5.18 -18.42
N GLU A 156 -12.81 5.11 -19.07
CA GLU A 156 -14.05 4.65 -18.47
C GLU A 156 -13.95 3.21 -17.96
N HIS A 157 -13.23 2.33 -18.67
CA HIS A 157 -13.09 0.93 -18.25
C HIS A 157 -12.35 0.80 -16.91
N LEU A 158 -11.33 1.62 -16.66
CA LEU A 158 -10.61 1.64 -15.38
C LEU A 158 -11.47 2.27 -14.27
N ILE A 159 -12.18 3.37 -14.59
CA ILE A 159 -13.00 4.13 -13.63
C ILE A 159 -14.24 3.35 -13.18
N GLU A 160 -14.86 2.59 -14.09
CA GLU A 160 -16.02 1.76 -13.77
C GLU A 160 -15.59 0.47 -13.07
N ALA A 161 -14.51 -0.17 -13.53
CA ALA A 161 -14.00 -1.39 -12.89
C ALA A 161 -13.55 -1.14 -11.45
N VAL A 162 -12.85 -0.02 -11.15
CA VAL A 162 -12.42 0.28 -9.77
C VAL A 162 -13.62 0.45 -8.84
N GLU A 163 -14.70 1.11 -9.30
CA GLU A 163 -15.90 1.27 -8.49
C GLU A 163 -16.57 -0.08 -8.21
N ILE A 164 -16.69 -0.95 -9.22
CA ILE A 164 -17.25 -2.30 -9.05
C ILE A 164 -16.44 -3.10 -8.03
N LEU A 165 -15.11 -3.08 -8.15
CA LEU A 165 -14.21 -3.76 -7.23
C LEU A 165 -14.35 -3.24 -5.80
N MET A 166 -14.37 -1.91 -5.63
CA MET A 166 -14.51 -1.28 -4.31
C MET A 166 -15.85 -1.61 -3.65
N ARG A 167 -16.93 -1.73 -4.42
CA ARG A 167 -18.27 -2.04 -3.90
C ARG A 167 -18.58 -3.54 -3.80
N SER A 168 -17.64 -4.41 -4.18
CA SER A 168 -17.86 -5.86 -4.18
C SER A 168 -18.01 -6.44 -2.77
N GLY A 169 -17.34 -5.87 -1.77
CA GLY A 169 -17.16 -6.47 -0.45
C GLY A 169 -16.15 -7.64 -0.43
N GLU A 170 -15.53 -7.93 -1.57
CA GLU A 170 -14.67 -9.09 -1.79
C GLU A 170 -13.18 -8.80 -1.60
N ILE A 171 -12.81 -7.52 -1.54
CA ILE A 171 -11.42 -7.03 -1.49
C ILE A 171 -11.24 -5.98 -0.40
N ASP A 172 -9.99 -5.83 0.04
CA ASP A 172 -9.56 -4.94 1.12
C ASP A 172 -8.54 -3.88 0.67
N ALA A 173 -7.97 -4.01 -0.54
CA ALA A 173 -7.07 -3.06 -1.18
C ALA A 173 -7.05 -3.25 -2.71
N ILE A 174 -6.60 -2.25 -3.46
CA ILE A 174 -6.44 -2.32 -4.92
C ILE A 174 -5.02 -1.91 -5.33
N ILE A 175 -4.40 -2.71 -6.21
CA ILE A 175 -3.22 -2.32 -6.98
C ILE A 175 -3.67 -1.84 -8.35
N TRP A 176 -3.37 -0.59 -8.70
CA TRP A 176 -3.75 0.05 -9.96
C TRP A 176 -2.56 0.16 -10.91
N ILE A 177 -2.68 -0.42 -12.11
CA ILE A 177 -1.61 -0.47 -13.11
C ILE A 177 -2.14 0.13 -14.42
N PRO A 178 -2.19 1.47 -14.54
CA PRO A 178 -2.92 2.13 -15.62
C PRO A 178 -2.24 2.09 -16.99
N TYR A 179 -0.93 1.83 -17.07
CA TYR A 179 -0.14 1.99 -18.30
C TYR A 179 -0.52 3.23 -19.11
N PHE A 180 -0.18 4.42 -18.59
CA PHE A 180 -0.61 5.70 -19.14
C PHE A 180 -0.29 5.92 -20.63
N MET A 181 0.68 5.20 -21.20
CA MET A 181 1.06 5.29 -22.61
C MET A 181 0.07 4.63 -23.58
N VAL A 182 -0.93 3.89 -23.09
CA VAL A 182 -1.94 3.26 -23.94
C VAL A 182 -2.81 4.33 -24.61
N PRO A 183 -3.03 4.31 -25.94
CA PRO A 183 -3.68 5.41 -26.66
C PRO A 183 -5.08 5.80 -26.16
N GLY A 184 -5.84 4.85 -25.60
CA GLY A 184 -7.17 5.13 -25.05
C GLY A 184 -7.15 5.70 -23.61
N ILE A 185 -5.99 5.70 -22.96
CA ILE A 185 -5.80 6.26 -21.61
C ILE A 185 -5.35 7.71 -21.75
N THR A 186 -6.23 8.63 -21.38
CA THR A 186 -5.97 10.07 -21.56
C THR A 186 -5.26 10.67 -20.35
N GLU A 187 -4.73 11.89 -20.47
CA GLU A 187 -4.15 12.60 -19.32
C GLU A 187 -5.15 12.89 -18.19
N SER A 188 -6.45 12.88 -18.52
CA SER A 188 -7.55 13.13 -17.58
C SER A 188 -7.89 11.91 -16.72
N ILE A 189 -7.33 10.73 -17.03
CA ILE A 189 -7.57 9.51 -16.26
C ILE A 189 -7.25 9.71 -14.78
N VAL A 190 -6.19 10.46 -14.46
CA VAL A 190 -5.73 10.64 -13.10
C VAL A 190 -6.78 11.36 -12.27
N GLU A 191 -7.27 12.53 -12.72
CA GLU A 191 -8.32 13.24 -12.00
C GLU A 191 -9.58 12.41 -11.89
N LYS A 192 -10.07 11.89 -13.01
CA LYS A 192 -11.35 11.16 -13.05
C LYS A 192 -11.31 9.91 -12.15
N PHE A 193 -10.21 9.16 -12.19
CA PHE A 193 -10.02 7.96 -11.37
C PHE A 193 -9.94 8.34 -9.88
N VAL A 194 -9.11 9.31 -9.52
CA VAL A 194 -8.95 9.73 -8.12
C VAL A 194 -10.24 10.30 -7.55
N GLU A 195 -10.97 11.12 -8.31
CA GLU A 195 -12.27 11.67 -7.90
C GLU A 195 -13.31 10.57 -7.71
N ARG A 196 -13.36 9.59 -8.62
CA ARG A 196 -14.25 8.43 -8.48
C ARG A 196 -13.92 7.64 -7.20
N VAL A 197 -12.65 7.34 -6.96
CA VAL A 197 -12.19 6.60 -5.78
C VAL A 197 -12.53 7.35 -4.49
N LYS A 198 -12.27 8.66 -4.43
CA LYS A 198 -12.63 9.50 -3.28
C LYS A 198 -14.13 9.53 -3.03
N LYS A 199 -14.94 9.63 -4.09
CA LYS A 199 -16.40 9.57 -4.00
C LYS A 199 -16.86 8.24 -3.43
N VAL A 200 -16.40 7.11 -3.98
CA VAL A 200 -16.81 5.78 -3.52
C VAL A 200 -16.39 5.55 -2.06
N ASN A 201 -15.16 5.92 -1.68
CA ASN A 201 -14.69 5.74 -0.31
C ASN A 201 -15.42 6.58 0.76
N ARG A 202 -16.02 7.73 0.38
CA ARG A 202 -16.93 8.51 1.25
C ARG A 202 -18.22 7.76 1.57
N GLU A 203 -18.65 6.89 0.65
CA GLU A 203 -19.91 6.14 0.74
C GLU A 203 -19.74 4.76 1.38
N LEU A 204 -18.52 4.21 1.39
CA LEU A 204 -18.21 2.93 2.02
C LEU A 204 -18.08 3.08 3.55
N ASP A 205 -18.48 2.07 4.32
CA ASP A 205 -18.25 2.07 5.77
C ASP A 205 -16.76 2.03 6.10
N THR A 206 -16.04 1.11 5.46
CA THR A 206 -14.58 0.99 5.53
C THR A 206 -13.96 1.44 4.20
N PRO A 207 -13.05 2.43 4.19
CA PRO A 207 -12.41 2.88 2.96
C PRO A 207 -11.41 1.82 2.46
N ILE A 208 -11.30 1.71 1.14
CA ILE A 208 -10.39 0.78 0.47
C ILE A 208 -9.18 1.57 -0.02
N PRO A 209 -7.96 1.23 0.45
CA PRO A 209 -6.75 1.85 -0.07
C PRO A 209 -6.45 1.42 -1.49
N ILE A 210 -5.91 2.35 -2.25
CA ILE A 210 -5.45 2.13 -3.62
C ILE A 210 -4.00 2.58 -3.75
N VAL A 211 -3.18 1.69 -4.28
CA VAL A 211 -1.77 1.93 -4.57
C VAL A 211 -1.54 1.70 -6.06
N GLY A 212 -0.80 2.57 -6.72
CA GLY A 212 -0.51 2.40 -8.15
C GLY A 212 0.91 1.97 -8.46
N ALA A 213 1.09 1.31 -9.60
CA ALA A 213 2.38 1.06 -10.22
C ALA A 213 2.38 1.60 -11.65
N ALA A 214 3.40 2.36 -12.02
CA ALA A 214 3.53 2.95 -13.33
C ALA A 214 4.99 2.94 -13.79
N THR A 215 5.32 1.98 -14.65
CA THR A 215 6.64 1.90 -15.30
C THR A 215 6.62 2.65 -16.61
N GLY A 216 7.56 3.55 -16.83
CA GLY A 216 7.67 4.28 -18.09
C GLY A 216 8.63 5.45 -18.05
N GLY A 217 8.65 6.23 -19.13
CA GLY A 217 9.45 7.45 -19.27
C GLY A 217 8.77 8.69 -18.66
N GLU A 218 9.27 9.87 -19.02
CA GLU A 218 8.83 11.17 -18.48
C GLU A 218 7.31 11.37 -18.49
N TYR A 219 6.65 10.99 -19.59
CA TYR A 219 5.19 11.10 -19.71
C TYR A 219 4.45 10.32 -18.61
N THR A 220 4.88 9.07 -18.34
CA THR A 220 4.30 8.22 -17.29
C THR A 220 4.58 8.81 -15.91
N TRP A 221 5.80 9.29 -15.67
CA TRP A 221 6.20 9.89 -14.40
C TRP A 221 5.42 11.15 -14.06
N ARG A 222 5.12 11.99 -15.05
CA ARG A 222 4.29 13.20 -14.86
C ARG A 222 2.89 12.84 -14.35
N LEU A 223 2.26 11.82 -14.93
CA LEU A 223 0.92 11.36 -14.53
C LEU A 223 0.95 10.60 -13.19
N ALA A 224 1.96 9.78 -12.96
CA ALA A 224 2.17 9.13 -11.66
C ALA A 224 2.35 10.16 -10.54
N SER A 225 3.19 11.17 -10.75
CA SER A 225 3.40 12.27 -9.79
C SER A 225 2.13 13.07 -9.51
N LYS A 226 1.29 13.24 -10.53
CA LYS A 226 -0.03 13.88 -10.40
C LYS A 226 -0.97 13.03 -9.54
N ALA A 227 -1.02 11.72 -9.77
CA ALA A 227 -1.83 10.81 -8.96
C ALA A 227 -1.40 10.82 -7.48
N GLU A 228 -0.08 10.83 -7.23
CA GLU A 228 0.46 10.91 -5.87
C GLU A 228 0.08 12.22 -5.16
N LYS A 229 0.22 13.37 -5.84
CA LYS A 229 -0.24 14.66 -5.32
C LYS A 229 -1.74 14.70 -5.03
N MET A 230 -2.53 13.90 -5.76
CA MET A 230 -3.96 13.76 -5.54
C MET A 230 -4.32 12.72 -4.47
N GLY A 231 -3.34 11.96 -3.97
CA GLY A 231 -3.44 11.04 -2.85
C GLY A 231 -3.25 9.57 -3.17
N ILE A 232 -3.05 9.16 -4.43
CA ILE A 232 -2.77 7.76 -4.78
C ILE A 232 -1.25 7.56 -4.92
N PRO A 233 -0.58 6.86 -3.99
CA PRO A 233 0.86 6.64 -4.08
C PRO A 233 1.20 5.81 -5.32
N MET A 234 2.26 6.20 -6.05
CA MET A 234 2.65 5.57 -7.32
C MET A 234 4.09 5.08 -7.27
N TYR A 235 4.29 3.80 -7.60
CA TYR A 235 5.60 3.14 -7.57
C TYR A 235 6.09 2.78 -8.98
N LEU A 236 7.41 2.67 -9.14
CA LEU A 236 8.02 2.33 -10.43
C LEU A 236 7.76 0.87 -10.85
N SER A 237 7.57 -0.03 -9.89
CA SER A 237 7.37 -1.45 -10.14
C SER A 237 6.17 -1.99 -9.35
N VAL A 238 5.63 -3.11 -9.82
CA VAL A 238 4.46 -3.76 -9.20
C VAL A 238 4.80 -4.43 -7.86
N GLU A 239 6.05 -4.88 -7.69
CA GLU A 239 6.55 -5.46 -6.44
C GLU A 239 6.60 -4.41 -5.33
N ARG A 240 7.05 -3.19 -5.67
CA ARG A 240 7.06 -2.04 -4.75
C ARG A 240 5.64 -1.65 -4.37
N ALA A 241 4.72 -1.61 -5.33
CA ALA A 241 3.29 -1.39 -5.06
C ALA A 241 2.68 -2.48 -4.16
N ALA A 242 2.99 -3.76 -4.40
CA ALA A 242 2.54 -4.86 -3.55
C ALA A 242 3.11 -4.73 -2.12
N LYS A 243 4.37 -4.31 -1.97
CA LYS A 243 4.99 -4.06 -0.66
C LYS A 243 4.32 -2.91 0.10
N ALA A 244 3.95 -1.85 -0.60
CA ALA A 244 3.16 -0.74 -0.06
C ALA A 244 1.77 -1.19 0.42
N VAL A 245 1.05 -1.99 -0.38
CA VAL A 245 -0.23 -2.59 0.04
C VAL A 245 -0.05 -3.51 1.25
N TRP A 246 1.02 -4.31 1.27
CA TRP A 246 1.36 -5.14 2.42
C TRP A 246 1.54 -4.30 3.69
N ALA A 247 2.21 -3.16 3.62
CA ALA A 247 2.38 -2.29 4.78
C ALA A 247 1.05 -1.73 5.31
N LEU A 248 0.14 -1.32 4.40
CA LEU A 248 -1.21 -0.87 4.74
C LEU A 248 -2.01 -1.98 5.43
N TYR A 249 -1.92 -3.22 4.93
CA TYR A 249 -2.49 -4.40 5.57
C TYR A 249 -1.89 -4.68 6.95
N ARG A 250 -0.57 -4.71 7.07
CA ARG A 250 0.13 -4.98 8.34
C ARG A 250 -0.25 -3.96 9.40
N TYR A 251 -0.40 -2.71 9.02
CA TYR A 251 -0.84 -1.68 9.94
C TYR A 251 -2.31 -1.85 10.34
N GLY A 252 -3.20 -2.12 9.38
CA GLY A 252 -4.61 -2.43 9.67
C GLY A 252 -4.80 -3.66 10.56
N GLU A 253 -4.02 -4.72 10.34
CA GLU A 253 -3.94 -5.89 11.21
C GLU A 253 -3.55 -5.51 12.64
N TRP A 254 -2.50 -4.69 12.81
CA TRP A 254 -2.07 -4.22 14.12
C TRP A 254 -3.16 -3.41 14.83
N LEU A 255 -3.73 -2.42 14.14
CA LEU A 255 -4.79 -1.56 14.68
C LEU A 255 -6.00 -2.38 15.13
N ARG A 256 -6.41 -3.40 14.36
CA ARG A 256 -7.48 -4.32 14.77
C ARG A 256 -7.10 -5.13 15.99
N ARG A 257 -5.86 -5.63 16.06
CA ARG A 257 -5.36 -6.40 17.22
C ARG A 257 -5.38 -5.58 18.51
N VAL A 258 -5.16 -4.27 18.44
CA VAL A 258 -5.17 -3.37 19.61
C VAL A 258 -6.48 -2.60 19.78
N GLY A 259 -7.50 -2.85 18.94
CA GLY A 259 -8.82 -2.26 19.05
C GLY A 259 -8.93 -0.78 18.63
N SER A 260 -7.97 -0.24 17.87
CA SER A 260 -7.95 1.18 17.46
C SER A 260 -8.24 1.42 15.97
N PHE A 261 -8.64 0.39 15.21
CA PHE A 261 -8.86 0.48 13.76
C PHE A 261 -9.92 1.52 13.38
N GLU A 262 -11.12 1.43 13.96
CA GLU A 262 -12.23 2.32 13.59
C GLU A 262 -11.95 3.79 13.96
N GLU A 263 -11.38 4.04 15.15
CA GLU A 263 -10.95 5.38 15.58
C GLU A 263 -9.89 5.96 14.64
N TYR A 264 -8.91 5.14 14.23
CA TYR A 264 -7.87 5.57 13.29
C TYR A 264 -8.48 5.94 11.93
N VAL A 265 -9.36 5.10 11.39
CA VAL A 265 -10.01 5.34 10.09
C VAL A 265 -10.85 6.62 10.12
N GLU A 266 -11.61 6.85 11.20
CA GLU A 266 -12.40 8.08 11.35
C GLU A 266 -11.50 9.32 11.39
N LYS A 267 -10.39 9.26 12.13
CA LYS A 267 -9.41 10.35 12.15
C LYS A 267 -8.78 10.56 10.78
N PHE A 268 -8.42 9.48 10.09
CA PHE A 268 -7.83 9.53 8.75
C PHE A 268 -8.77 10.23 7.76
N ARG A 269 -10.07 9.87 7.73
CA ARG A 269 -11.07 10.51 6.88
C ARG A 269 -11.08 12.04 7.01
N LYS A 270 -11.12 12.53 8.24
CA LYS A 270 -11.08 13.97 8.56
C LYS A 270 -9.81 14.65 8.03
N LEU A 271 -8.66 13.96 8.08
CA LEU A 271 -7.36 14.50 7.63
C LEU A 271 -7.21 14.57 6.10
N VAL A 272 -7.90 13.72 5.34
CA VAL A 272 -7.79 13.69 3.86
C VAL A 272 -9.03 14.20 3.13
N GLY A 273 -10.02 14.73 3.87
CA GLY A 273 -11.26 15.26 3.29
C GLY A 273 -12.11 14.17 2.63
N MET A 274 -12.06 12.96 3.20
CA MET A 274 -12.87 11.79 2.81
C MET A 274 -14.02 11.57 3.77
#